data_AF-A0A3A9FU26-F1
#
_entry.id   AF-A0A3A9FU26-F1
#
_cell.length_a   1.000
_cell.length_b   1.000
_cell.length_c   1.000
_cell.angle_alpha   90.00
_cell.angle_beta   90.00
_cell.angle_gamma   90.00
#
_symmetry.space_group_name_H-M   'P 1'
#
loop_
_entity.id
_entity.type
_entity.pdbx_description
1 polymer ?
#
loop_
_entity_poly.entity_id
_entity_poly.type
_entity_poly.pdbx_seq_one_letter_code
_entity_poly.pdbx_strand_id
1 'polypeptide(L)'
;MNSKTLNRNFVFLIIGQALSMFGTVLLKFTVSLLILDLTSSAVLFGTITAISYLPPVFLSPIAGIIADRNNKRNLMIALDGLYGIMAVLLVLSLSFSNVLILITIIVVGLAAVSSFETPVVQSSIPLIQEKSHLIQSNAIVSQINMLANLIGPLLAGMFYSAVGKTDLQGVRIIFLGRVHIRASTARAK
;
A
#
# COMPACT_ATOMS: atom_id res chain seq x y z
N MET A 1 7.91 36.01 -5.48
CA MET A 1 7.28 34.73 -5.86
C MET A 1 8.32 33.63 -5.72
N ASN A 2 8.30 32.91 -4.60
CA ASN A 2 9.24 31.81 -4.33
C ASN A 2 8.45 30.67 -3.67
N SER A 3 7.31 30.27 -4.25
CA SER A 3 6.58 29.10 -3.78
C SER A 3 7.38 27.88 -4.21
N LYS A 4 8.23 27.37 -3.31
CA LYS A 4 8.96 26.13 -3.55
C LYS A 4 7.95 24.99 -3.75
N THR A 5 8.20 24.16 -4.74
CA THR A 5 7.46 22.92 -5.01
C THR A 5 7.45 21.97 -3.81
N LEU A 6 8.49 22.05 -2.98
CA LEU A 6 8.59 21.37 -1.69
C LEU A 6 8.07 22.26 -0.55
N ASN A 7 6.76 22.46 -0.51
CA ASN A 7 6.13 23.05 0.66
C ASN A 7 6.01 22.00 1.79
N ARG A 8 5.88 22.46 3.04
CA ARG A 8 5.86 21.58 4.23
C ARG A 8 4.78 20.49 4.14
N ASN A 9 3.58 20.82 3.67
CA ASN A 9 2.47 19.88 3.56
C ASN A 9 2.72 18.82 2.48
N PHE A 10 3.34 19.21 1.38
CA PHE A 10 3.72 18.30 0.31
C PHE A 10 4.85 17.37 0.72
N VAL A 11 5.87 17.87 1.43
CA VAL A 11 6.93 17.02 2.00
C VAL A 11 6.34 15.96 2.93
N PHE A 12 5.41 16.34 3.80
CA PHE A 12 4.71 15.38 4.65
C PHE A 12 3.90 14.36 3.87
N LEU A 13 3.19 14.78 2.83
CA LEU A 13 2.47 13.86 1.95
C LEU A 13 3.43 12.87 1.26
N ILE A 14 4.55 13.37 0.74
CA ILE A 14 5.55 12.57 0.02
C ILE A 14 6.22 11.55 0.93
N ILE A 15 6.64 11.94 2.14
CA ILE A 15 7.23 11.01 3.12
C ILE A 15 6.21 9.94 3.52
N GLY A 16 4.98 10.35 3.83
CA GLY A 16 3.89 9.43 4.15
C GLY A 16 3.58 8.48 3.00
N GLN A 17 3.57 8.99 1.76
CA GLN A 17 3.35 8.19 0.57
C GLN A 17 4.48 7.20 0.33
N ALA A 18 5.75 7.62 0.44
CA ALA A 18 6.88 6.72 0.26
C ALA A 18 6.82 5.56 1.24
N LEU A 19 6.71 5.85 2.54
CA LEU A 19 6.58 4.83 3.60
C LEU A 19 5.37 3.91 3.34
N SER A 20 4.25 4.50 2.93
CA SER A 20 3.02 3.76 2.63
C SER A 20 3.23 2.79 1.47
N MET A 21 3.81 3.26 0.37
CA MET A 21 4.08 2.43 -0.80
C MET A 21 5.08 1.31 -0.53
N PHE A 22 6.19 1.61 0.14
CA PHE A 22 7.18 0.59 0.47
C PHE A 22 6.57 -0.53 1.32
N GLY A 23 5.79 -0.18 2.35
CA GLY A 23 5.12 -1.18 3.18
C GLY A 23 4.09 -2.00 2.39
N THR A 24 3.32 -1.37 1.50
CA THR A 24 2.31 -2.05 0.68
C THR A 24 2.95 -3.04 -0.30
N VAL A 25 4.00 -2.62 -1.00
CA VAL A 25 4.75 -3.49 -1.93
C VAL A 25 5.40 -4.63 -1.17
N LEU A 26 6.02 -4.35 -0.02
CA LEU A 26 6.62 -5.38 0.83
C LEU A 26 5.60 -6.43 1.26
N LEU A 27 4.45 -6.00 1.80
CA LEU A 27 3.38 -6.92 2.20
C LEU A 27 2.89 -7.77 1.03
N LYS A 28 2.57 -7.16 -0.12
CA LYS A 28 2.07 -7.90 -1.28
C LYS A 28 3.07 -8.96 -1.74
N PHE A 29 4.36 -8.62 -1.82
CA PHE A 29 5.40 -9.57 -2.20
C PHE A 29 5.62 -10.68 -1.16
N THR A 30 5.63 -10.35 0.13
CA THR A 30 5.74 -11.34 1.20
C THR A 30 4.59 -12.34 1.17
N VAL A 31 3.35 -11.88 0.95
CA VAL A 31 2.19 -12.78 0.84
C VAL A 31 2.27 -13.66 -0.40
N SER A 32 2.71 -13.09 -1.53
CA SER A 32 2.96 -13.84 -2.76
C SER A 32 3.98 -14.96 -2.55
N LEU A 33 5.10 -14.70 -1.87
CA LEU A 33 6.10 -15.72 -1.53
C LEU A 33 5.54 -16.79 -0.57
N LEU A 34 4.74 -16.37 0.41
CA LEU A 34 4.10 -17.28 1.36
C LEU A 34 3.15 -18.29 0.68
N ILE A 35 2.40 -17.86 -0.34
CA ILE A 35 1.56 -18.78 -1.15
C ILE A 35 2.41 -19.84 -1.82
N LEU A 36 3.53 -19.43 -2.43
CA LEU A 36 4.42 -20.36 -3.11
C LEU A 36 5.03 -21.36 -2.11
N ASP A 37 5.46 -20.89 -0.95
CA ASP A 37 6.06 -21.71 0.10
C ASP A 37 5.08 -22.70 0.76
N LEU A 38 3.80 -22.33 0.86
CA LEU A 38 2.77 -23.19 1.45
C LEU A 38 2.23 -24.23 0.46
N THR A 39 2.13 -23.86 -0.82
CA THR A 39 1.52 -24.73 -1.85
C THR A 39 2.55 -25.53 -2.65
N SER A 40 3.81 -25.11 -2.66
CA SER A 40 4.87 -25.61 -3.55
C SER A 40 4.45 -25.64 -5.03
N SER A 41 3.45 -24.84 -5.42
CA SER A 41 2.81 -24.89 -6.73
C SER A 41 2.86 -23.53 -7.41
N ALA A 42 3.71 -23.43 -8.43
CA ALA A 42 3.83 -22.23 -9.26
C ALA A 42 2.51 -21.90 -9.99
N VAL A 43 1.70 -22.92 -10.31
CA VAL A 43 0.40 -22.76 -10.98
C VAL A 43 -0.61 -22.07 -10.06
N LEU A 44 -0.72 -22.51 -8.80
CA LEU A 44 -1.63 -21.88 -7.83
C LEU A 44 -1.20 -20.45 -7.52
N PHE A 45 0.10 -20.24 -7.32
CA PHE A 45 0.68 -18.90 -7.17
C PHE A 45 0.32 -17.98 -8.34
N GLY A 46 0.54 -18.43 -9.58
CA GLY A 46 0.23 -17.65 -10.78
C GLY A 46 -1.25 -17.34 -10.91
N THR A 47 -2.11 -18.32 -10.58
CA THR A 47 -3.57 -18.17 -10.64
C THR A 47 -4.07 -17.14 -9.63
N ILE A 48 -3.65 -17.23 -8.37
CA ILE A 48 -4.05 -16.26 -7.32
C ILE A 48 -3.55 -14.86 -7.66
N THR A 49 -2.31 -14.77 -8.16
CA THR A 49 -1.73 -13.49 -8.60
C THR A 49 -2.54 -12.89 -9.75
N ALA A 50 -2.91 -13.69 -10.75
CA ALA A 50 -3.74 -13.24 -11.87
C ALA A 50 -5.12 -12.73 -11.41
N ILE A 51 -5.79 -13.48 -10.52
CA ILE A 51 -7.09 -13.07 -9.95
C ILE A 51 -6.97 -11.74 -9.21
N SER A 52 -5.83 -11.49 -8.55
CA SER A 52 -5.58 -10.27 -7.80
C SER A 52 -5.42 -9.02 -8.67
N TYR A 53 -5.27 -9.16 -9.99
CA TYR A 53 -5.34 -8.01 -10.91
C TYR A 53 -6.77 -7.62 -11.29
N LEU A 54 -7.76 -8.49 -11.07
CA LEU A 54 -9.16 -8.18 -11.40
C LEU A 54 -9.71 -7.03 -10.55
N PRO A 55 -9.58 -7.00 -9.21
CA PRO A 55 -10.17 -5.93 -8.42
C PRO A 55 -9.68 -4.52 -8.82
N PRO A 56 -8.37 -4.26 -9.01
CA PRO A 56 -7.90 -2.96 -9.50
C PRO A 56 -8.53 -2.53 -10.83
N VAL A 57 -8.70 -3.46 -11.77
CA VAL A 57 -9.29 -3.16 -13.08
C VAL A 57 -10.75 -2.70 -12.93
N PHE A 58 -11.56 -3.42 -12.16
CA PHE A 58 -12.98 -3.12 -12.02
C PHE A 58 -13.29 -2.01 -11.00
N LEU A 59 -12.49 -1.89 -9.95
CA LEU A 59 -12.74 -0.95 -8.85
C LEU A 59 -12.10 0.41 -9.07
N SER A 60 -11.13 0.56 -9.98
CA SER A 60 -10.46 1.85 -10.23
C SER A 60 -11.40 3.02 -10.58
N PRO A 61 -12.48 2.86 -11.39
CA PRO A 61 -13.40 3.98 -11.67
C PRO A 61 -14.20 4.37 -10.43
N ILE A 62 -14.66 3.38 -9.67
CA ILE A 62 -15.41 3.58 -8.42
C ILE A 62 -14.53 4.27 -7.37
N ALA A 63 -13.26 3.86 -7.30
CA ALA A 63 -12.27 4.46 -6.44
C ALA A 63 -12.04 5.95 -6.74
N GLY A 64 -12.03 6.34 -8.03
CA GLY A 64 -11.99 7.75 -8.43
C GLY A 64 -13.16 8.56 -7.88
N ILE A 65 -14.40 8.06 -8.06
CA ILE A 65 -15.62 8.72 -7.57
C ILE A 65 -15.57 8.90 -6.04
N ILE A 66 -15.15 7.86 -5.32
CA ILE A 66 -15.02 7.91 -3.86
C ILE A 66 -13.93 8.89 -3.44
N ALA A 67 -12.78 8.89 -4.12
CA ALA A 67 -11.68 9.81 -3.85
C ALA A 67 -12.10 11.27 -4.01
N ASP A 68 -12.86 11.58 -5.06
CA ASP A 68 -13.29 12.95 -5.35
C ASP A 68 -14.27 13.50 -4.31
N ARG A 69 -15.21 12.67 -3.83
CA ARG A 69 -16.30 13.11 -2.95
C ARG A 69 -15.94 13.16 -1.47
N ASN A 70 -14.95 12.38 -1.04
CA ASN A 70 -14.64 12.23 0.38
C ASN A 70 -13.40 13.04 0.80
N ASN A 71 -13.14 13.10 2.10
CA ASN A 71 -11.94 13.70 2.64
C ASN A 71 -10.72 12.80 2.38
N LYS A 72 -9.75 13.32 1.63
CA LYS A 72 -8.57 12.58 1.13
C LYS A 72 -7.70 12.08 2.28
N ARG A 73 -7.60 12.88 3.35
CA ARG A 73 -6.84 12.51 4.55
C ARG A 73 -7.47 11.34 5.28
N ASN A 74 -8.79 11.35 5.45
CA ASN A 74 -9.49 10.25 6.11
C ASN A 74 -9.44 8.97 5.28
N LEU A 75 -9.58 9.07 3.95
CA LEU A 75 -9.42 7.92 3.06
C LEU A 75 -8.00 7.34 3.15
N MET A 76 -6.96 8.17 3.11
CA MET A 76 -5.58 7.71 3.27
C MET A 76 -5.36 6.92 4.57
N ILE A 77 -5.88 7.43 5.70
CA ILE A 77 -5.79 6.75 7.00
C ILE A 77 -6.59 5.44 7.00
N ALA A 78 -7.79 5.44 6.41
CA ALA A 78 -8.62 4.26 6.31
C ALA A 78 -7.96 3.15 5.48
N LEU A 79 -7.35 3.50 4.34
CA LEU A 79 -6.62 2.54 3.50
C LEU A 79 -5.42 1.95 4.24
N ASP A 80 -4.59 2.79 4.87
CA ASP A 80 -3.46 2.30 5.68
C ASP A 80 -3.94 1.39 6.83
N GLY A 81 -5.08 1.73 7.46
CA GLY A 81 -5.72 0.91 8.48
C GLY A 81 -6.21 -0.44 7.96
N LEU A 82 -6.84 -0.47 6.78
CA LEU A 82 -7.29 -1.70 6.12
C LEU A 82 -6.11 -2.62 5.80
N TYR A 83 -5.00 -2.08 5.30
CA TYR A 83 -3.78 -2.87 5.11
C TYR A 83 -3.26 -3.47 6.41
N GLY A 84 -3.25 -2.68 7.50
CA GLY A 84 -2.85 -3.17 8.82
C GLY A 84 -3.75 -4.31 9.32
N ILE A 85 -5.07 -4.18 9.15
CA ILE A 85 -6.05 -5.22 9.50
C ILE A 85 -5.80 -6.48 8.67
N MET A 86 -5.62 -6.35 7.34
CA MET A 86 -5.33 -7.48 6.46
C MET A 86 -4.03 -8.19 6.83
N ALA A 87 -2.99 -7.45 7.22
CA ALA A 87 -1.74 -8.02 7.70
C ALA A 87 -1.91 -8.81 9.01
N VAL A 88 -2.75 -8.34 9.94
CA VAL A 88 -3.07 -9.09 11.17
C VAL A 88 -3.88 -10.35 10.84
N LEU A 89 -4.91 -10.24 10.00
CA LEU A 89 -5.71 -11.39 9.58
C LEU A 89 -4.87 -12.45 8.87
N LEU A 90 -3.88 -12.03 8.09
CA LEU A 90 -2.93 -12.93 7.44
C LEU A 90 -2.16 -13.75 8.46
N VAL A 91 -1.57 -13.11 9.47
CA VAL A 91 -0.82 -13.82 10.52
C VAL A 91 -1.74 -14.79 11.27
N LEU A 92 -2.96 -14.37 11.60
CA LEU A 92 -3.94 -15.24 12.25
C LEU A 92 -4.34 -16.43 11.36
N SER A 93 -4.45 -16.22 10.05
CA SER A 93 -4.85 -17.27 9.10
C SER A 93 -3.91 -18.48 9.07
N LEU A 94 -2.63 -18.27 9.41
CA LEU A 94 -1.60 -19.32 9.42
C LEU A 94 -1.84 -20.39 10.49
N SER A 95 -2.63 -20.09 11.52
CA SER A 95 -2.97 -21.04 12.59
C SER A 95 -4.17 -21.93 12.26
N PHE A 96 -4.85 -21.71 11.13
CA PHE A 96 -6.06 -22.45 10.74
C PHE A 96 -5.77 -23.49 9.66
N SER A 97 -6.55 -24.58 9.66
CA SER A 97 -6.43 -25.68 8.69
C SER A 97 -6.74 -25.25 7.24
N ASN A 98 -7.57 -24.22 7.05
CA ASN A 98 -7.99 -23.70 5.73
C ASN A 98 -7.14 -22.52 5.25
N VAL A 99 -5.84 -22.52 5.57
CA VAL A 99 -4.91 -21.40 5.36
C VAL A 99 -4.92 -20.89 3.92
N LEU A 100 -5.00 -21.77 2.93
CA LEU A 100 -4.93 -21.38 1.51
C LEU A 100 -6.12 -20.52 1.06
N ILE A 101 -7.34 -20.88 1.50
CA ILE A 101 -8.56 -20.12 1.17
C ILE A 101 -8.51 -18.74 1.84
N LEU A 102 -8.12 -18.70 3.11
CA LEU A 102 -7.99 -17.46 3.87
C LEU A 102 -6.96 -16.51 3.24
N ILE A 103 -5.77 -17.02 2.89
CA ILE A 103 -4.74 -16.23 2.21
C ILE A 103 -5.24 -15.72 0.87
N THR A 104 -5.93 -16.54 0.08
CA THR A 104 -6.48 -16.12 -1.22
C THR A 104 -7.45 -14.95 -1.07
N ILE A 105 -8.38 -15.03 -0.11
CA ILE A 105 -9.32 -13.95 0.20
C ILE A 105 -8.57 -12.68 0.60
N ILE A 106 -7.53 -12.81 1.43
CA ILE A 106 -6.72 -11.69 1.90
C ILE A 106 -5.97 -11.02 0.74
N VAL A 107 -5.35 -11.78 -0.17
CA VAL A 107 -4.64 -11.20 -1.33
C VAL A 107 -5.60 -10.45 -2.25
N VAL A 108 -6.77 -11.04 -2.54
CA VAL A 108 -7.79 -10.38 -3.37
C VAL A 108 -8.33 -9.12 -2.67
N GLY A 109 -8.53 -9.17 -1.34
CA GLY A 109 -8.92 -8.02 -0.53
C GLY A 109 -7.87 -6.91 -0.55
N LEU A 110 -6.59 -7.25 -0.38
CA LEU A 110 -5.46 -6.32 -0.49
C LEU A 110 -5.40 -5.66 -1.86
N ALA A 111 -5.64 -6.44 -2.92
CA ALA A 111 -5.71 -5.90 -4.27
C ALA A 111 -6.89 -4.93 -4.43
N ALA A 112 -8.06 -5.26 -3.89
CA ALA A 112 -9.21 -4.36 -3.89
C ALA A 112 -8.90 -3.03 -3.19
N VAL A 113 -8.28 -3.06 -2.00
CA VAL A 113 -7.85 -1.86 -1.27
C VAL A 113 -6.84 -1.05 -2.08
N SER A 114 -5.89 -1.70 -2.76
CA SER A 114 -4.87 -1.03 -3.58
C SER A 114 -5.45 -0.19 -4.72
N SER A 115 -6.64 -0.56 -5.24
CA SER A 115 -7.35 0.17 -6.28
C SER A 115 -7.66 1.63 -5.90
N PHE A 116 -7.72 1.92 -4.59
CA PHE A 116 -8.07 3.24 -4.05
C PHE A 116 -6.86 4.13 -3.79
N GLU A 117 -5.66 3.58 -3.65
CA GLU A 117 -4.48 4.36 -3.24
C GLU A 117 -4.13 5.45 -4.26
N THR A 118 -3.97 5.07 -5.53
CA THR A 118 -3.60 6.02 -6.60
C THR A 118 -4.59 7.18 -6.76
N PRO A 119 -5.92 6.97 -6.93
CA PRO A 119 -6.86 8.08 -7.09
C PRO A 119 -6.96 8.96 -5.83
N VAL A 120 -6.88 8.37 -4.63
CA VAL A 120 -6.90 9.14 -3.37
C VAL A 120 -5.67 10.05 -3.25
N VAL A 121 -4.49 9.54 -3.62
CA VAL A 121 -3.24 10.31 -3.58
C VAL A 121 -3.24 11.38 -4.67
N GLN A 122 -3.58 11.04 -5.90
CA GLN A 122 -3.59 12.00 -7.02
C GLN A 122 -4.59 13.14 -6.79
N SER A 123 -5.79 12.85 -6.28
CA SER A 123 -6.79 13.87 -5.94
C SER A 123 -6.41 14.75 -4.75
N SER A 124 -5.44 14.32 -3.92
CA SER A 124 -4.94 15.12 -2.80
C SER A 124 -3.91 16.18 -3.22
N ILE A 125 -3.18 15.97 -4.32
CA ILE A 125 -2.10 16.86 -4.77
C ILE A 125 -2.63 18.27 -5.10
N PRO A 126 -3.73 18.45 -5.87
CA PRO A 126 -4.29 19.77 -6.16
C PRO A 126 -4.76 20.56 -4.94
N LEU A 127 -5.01 19.88 -3.80
CA LEU A 127 -5.44 20.53 -2.55
C LEU A 127 -4.27 21.14 -1.76
N ILE A 128 -3.04 20.76 -2.07
CA ILE A 128 -1.83 21.15 -1.33
C ILE A 128 -0.78 21.85 -2.19
N GLN A 129 -1.01 21.96 -3.50
CA GLN A 129 -0.09 22.53 -4.47
C GLN A 129 -0.76 23.56 -5.37
N GLU A 130 0.02 24.54 -5.80
CA GLU A 130 -0.38 25.50 -6.82
C GLU A 130 -0.45 24.84 -8.20
N LYS A 131 -1.32 25.35 -9.09
CA LYS A 131 -1.51 24.80 -10.45
C LYS A 131 -0.20 24.69 -11.24
N SER A 132 0.71 25.63 -11.07
CA SER A 132 2.04 25.66 -11.70
C SER A 132 2.92 24.47 -11.31
N HIS A 133 2.72 23.89 -10.12
CA HIS A 133 3.56 22.81 -9.60
C HIS A 133 2.94 21.42 -9.73
N LEU A 134 1.70 21.29 -10.21
CA LEU A 134 0.99 20.01 -10.26
C LEU A 134 1.72 18.96 -11.09
N ILE A 135 2.28 19.35 -12.24
CA ILE A 135 3.04 18.42 -13.10
C ILE A 135 4.26 17.89 -12.36
N GLN A 136 5.04 18.78 -11.74
CA GLN A 136 6.23 18.40 -10.99
C GLN A 136 5.89 17.55 -9.76
N SER A 137 4.84 17.90 -9.03
CA SER A 137 4.39 17.14 -7.86
C SER A 137 3.91 15.73 -8.23
N ASN A 138 3.16 15.58 -9.32
CA ASN A 138 2.78 14.26 -9.84
C ASN A 138 3.99 13.45 -10.29
N ALA A 139 4.97 14.09 -10.94
CA ALA A 139 6.21 13.42 -11.33
C ALA A 139 6.99 12.88 -10.11
N ILE A 140 7.05 13.61 -9.01
CA ILE A 140 7.68 13.15 -7.75
C ILE A 140 6.94 11.94 -7.19
N VAL A 141 5.61 11.99 -7.12
CA VAL A 141 4.79 10.86 -6.65
C VAL A 141 4.99 9.63 -7.53
N SER A 142 5.02 9.80 -8.86
CA SER A 142 5.27 8.71 -9.80
C SER A 142 6.66 8.10 -9.62
N GLN A 143 7.69 8.91 -9.41
CA GLN A 143 9.04 8.42 -9.15
C GLN A 143 9.11 7.58 -7.89
N ILE A 144 8.44 8.00 -6.80
CA ILE A 144 8.34 7.22 -5.58
C ILE A 144 7.63 5.89 -5.84
N ASN A 145 6.55 5.89 -6.63
CA ASN A 145 5.87 4.66 -7.03
C ASN A 145 6.82 3.70 -7.75
N MET A 146 7.58 4.21 -8.73
CA MET A 146 8.52 3.40 -9.50
C MET A 146 9.64 2.83 -8.61
N LEU A 147 10.23 3.67 -7.76
CA LEU A 147 11.28 3.25 -6.82
C LEU A 147 10.76 2.22 -5.82
N ALA A 148 9.55 2.40 -5.28
CA ALA A 148 8.94 1.46 -4.36
C ALA A 148 8.65 0.11 -5.04
N ASN A 149 8.17 0.10 -6.28
CA ASN A 149 7.92 -1.13 -7.04
C ASN A 149 9.20 -1.82 -7.52
N LEU A 150 10.31 -1.09 -7.67
CA LEU A 150 11.60 -1.65 -8.03
C LEU A 150 12.34 -2.22 -6.81
N ILE A 151 12.45 -1.41 -5.75
CA ILE A 151 13.26 -1.73 -4.55
C ILE A 151 12.46 -2.56 -3.54
N GLY A 152 11.15 -2.33 -3.45
CA GLY A 152 10.27 -3.03 -2.51
C GLY A 152 10.32 -4.55 -2.63
N PRO A 153 10.23 -5.15 -3.83
CA PRO A 153 10.32 -6.61 -4.00
C PRO A 153 11.67 -7.19 -3.60
N LEU A 154 12.76 -6.47 -3.91
CA LEU A 154 14.12 -6.87 -3.53
C LEU A 154 14.25 -6.91 -2.01
N LEU A 155 13.83 -5.84 -1.33
CA LEU A 155 13.81 -5.80 0.13
C LEU A 155 12.89 -6.88 0.71
N ALA A 156 11.70 -7.07 0.14
CA ALA A 156 10.75 -8.08 0.59
C ALA A 156 11.34 -9.49 0.52
N GLY A 157 12.02 -9.84 -0.57
CA GLY A 157 12.70 -11.12 -0.72
C GLY A 157 13.84 -11.31 0.28
N MET A 158 14.67 -10.28 0.49
CA MET A 158 15.73 -10.31 1.50
C MET A 158 15.17 -10.47 2.92
N PHE A 159 14.14 -9.70 3.28
CA PHE A 159 13.46 -9.81 4.56
C PHE A 159 12.83 -11.21 4.74
N TYR A 160 12.15 -11.72 3.72
CA TYR A 160 11.54 -13.05 3.75
C TYR A 160 12.58 -14.15 3.97
N SER A 161 13.73 -14.06 3.29
CA SER A 161 14.82 -15.02 3.44
C SER A 161 15.56 -14.92 4.77
N ALA A 162 15.71 -13.72 5.35
CA ALA A 162 16.47 -13.50 6.58
C ALA A 162 15.66 -13.79 7.85
N VAL A 163 14.36 -13.46 7.85
CA VAL A 163 13.49 -13.54 9.03
C VAL A 163 12.81 -14.92 9.14
N GLY A 164 12.76 -15.68 8.04
CA GLY A 164 12.10 -16.98 8.00
C GLY A 164 10.57 -16.88 8.10
N LYS A 165 9.88 -18.02 7.87
CA LYS A 165 8.41 -18.11 7.80
C LYS A 165 7.68 -17.58 9.05
N THR A 166 8.37 -17.50 10.19
CA THR A 166 7.76 -17.37 11.53
C THR A 166 7.56 -15.91 11.98
N ASP A 167 8.27 -14.93 11.43
CA ASP A 167 8.23 -13.54 11.92
C ASP A 167 7.69 -12.52 10.90
N LEU A 168 6.52 -12.82 10.33
CA LEU A 168 5.66 -11.81 9.68
C LEU A 168 5.25 -10.66 10.63
N GLN A 169 5.58 -10.74 11.92
CA GLN A 169 5.31 -9.72 12.92
C GLN A 169 6.08 -8.40 12.67
N GLY A 170 7.27 -8.45 12.07
CA GLY A 170 8.05 -7.25 11.71
C GLY A 170 7.32 -6.34 10.71
N VAL A 171 6.49 -6.94 9.83
CA VAL A 171 5.62 -6.21 8.91
C VAL A 171 4.58 -5.37 9.68
N ARG A 172 4.10 -5.82 10.85
CA ARG A 172 3.14 -5.06 11.67
C ARG A 172 3.73 -3.74 12.20
N ILE A 173 5.01 -3.73 12.56
CA ILE A 173 5.70 -2.56 13.14
C ILE A 173 5.85 -1.44 12.10
N ILE A 174 6.20 -1.80 10.87
CA ILE A 174 6.30 -0.85 9.74
C ILE A 174 4.94 -0.18 9.48
N PHE A 175 3.83 -0.89 9.69
CA PHE A 175 2.48 -0.39 9.42
C PHE A 175 1.88 0.45 10.55
N LEU A 176 2.13 0.12 11.82
CA LEU A 176 1.71 0.99 12.93
C LEU A 176 2.42 2.36 12.87
N GLY A 177 3.68 2.39 12.41
CA GLY A 177 4.40 3.64 12.13
C GLY A 177 3.74 4.50 11.03
N ARG A 178 3.14 3.87 10.00
CA ARG A 178 2.44 4.55 8.89
C ARG A 178 1.22 5.35 9.37
N VAL A 179 0.37 4.71 10.19
CA VAL A 179 -0.81 5.37 10.78
C VAL A 179 -0.39 6.53 11.68
N HIS A 180 0.68 6.34 12.45
CA HIS A 180 1.17 7.38 13.37
C HIS A 180 1.72 8.62 12.63
N ILE A 181 2.45 8.46 11.51
CA ILE A 181 3.03 9.59 10.76
C ILE A 181 1.96 10.38 9.99
N ARG A 182 0.97 9.70 9.41
CA ARG A 182 -0.19 10.36 8.78
C ARG A 182 -1.17 10.96 9.80
N ALA A 183 -1.20 10.43 11.02
CA ALA A 183 -1.95 11.01 12.14
C ALA A 183 -1.19 12.12 12.89
N SER A 184 0.14 12.15 12.91
CA SER A 184 0.92 13.21 13.57
C SER A 184 0.95 14.48 12.73
N THR A 185 0.94 14.34 11.41
CA THR A 185 0.71 15.43 10.45
C THR A 185 -0.70 16.04 10.55
N ALA A 186 -1.62 15.39 11.27
CA ALA A 186 -2.93 15.95 11.64
C ALA A 186 -2.88 17.09 12.66
N ARG A 187 -1.90 17.05 13.57
CA ARG A 187 -1.81 17.94 14.72
C ARG A 187 -1.03 19.22 14.42
N ALA A 188 -0.51 19.37 13.21
CA ALA A 188 0.24 20.55 12.78
C ALA A 188 -0.64 21.65 12.16
N LYS A 189 -1.97 21.60 12.39
CA LYS A 189 -2.90 22.71 12.14
C LYS A 189 -3.41 23.23 13.47
#